data_AF-A0A2N0QR72-F1
#
_entry.id   AF-A0A2N0QR72-F1
#
_cell.length_a   1.000
_cell.length_b   1.000
_cell.length_c   1.000
_cell.angle_alpha   90.00
_cell.angle_beta   90.00
_cell.angle_gamma   90.00
#
_symmetry.space_group_name_H-M   'P 1'
#
loop_
_entity.id
_entity.type
_entity.pdbx_description
1 polymer ?
#
loop_
_entity_poly.entity_id
_entity_poly.type
_entity_poly.pdbx_seq_one_letter_code
_entity_poly.pdbx_strand_id
1 'polypeptide(L)'
;MNSFLKYDGNIHPDEWINDIKKYYNMWENNYGGFLNTAKSLINPTIKLPTEINDLEKLRDVLKKDISFTVFKNSNKRKLQSLKYKYERDGGDTLKFFTEFRNLCYNSETNDIEEQKKYFFKSLNDYSYFLTEFCKRMKNINSMDELIKEFEEIVMNESNIIRYGST
;
A
#
# COMPACT_ATOMS: atom_id res chain seq x y z
N MET A 1 25.00 3.68 -15.96
CA MET A 1 25.25 3.02 -14.66
C MET A 1 23.89 2.64 -14.11
N ASN A 2 23.52 1.36 -14.12
CA ASN A 2 22.24 0.93 -13.55
C ASN A 2 22.32 1.14 -12.04
N SER A 3 21.59 2.12 -11.50
CA SER A 3 21.50 2.28 -10.04
C SER A 3 20.65 1.14 -9.50
N PHE A 4 21.29 0.15 -8.89
CA PHE A 4 20.58 -0.92 -8.21
C PHE A 4 19.83 -0.36 -7.01
N LEU A 5 18.57 -0.76 -6.85
CA LEU A 5 17.71 -0.26 -5.79
C LEU A 5 18.20 -0.82 -4.44
N LYS A 6 18.77 0.05 -3.61
CA LYS A 6 19.23 -0.31 -2.26
C LYS A 6 18.04 -0.43 -1.32
N TYR A 7 18.16 -1.31 -0.31
CA TYR A 7 17.19 -1.38 0.77
C TYR A 7 17.66 -0.56 1.96
N ASP A 8 16.91 0.47 2.32
CA ASP A 8 17.20 1.37 3.45
C ASP A 8 16.05 1.44 4.48
N GLY A 9 15.04 0.59 4.34
CA GLY A 9 13.85 0.58 5.18
C GLY A 9 12.71 1.48 4.70
N ASN A 10 12.86 2.24 3.61
CA ASN A 10 11.81 3.14 3.10
C ASN A 10 10.87 2.51 2.06
N ILE A 11 10.97 1.20 1.85
CA ILE A 11 10.14 0.41 0.94
C ILE A 11 9.73 -0.89 1.64
N HIS A 12 8.57 -1.43 1.30
CA HIS A 12 8.13 -2.70 1.86
C HIS A 12 9.08 -3.84 1.42
N PRO A 13 9.55 -4.73 2.33
CA PRO A 13 10.50 -5.79 1.98
C PRO A 13 10.05 -6.70 0.83
N ASP A 14 8.77 -7.05 0.77
CA ASP A 14 8.24 -7.87 -0.33
C ASP A 14 8.30 -7.13 -1.69
N GLU A 15 8.04 -5.82 -1.69
CA GLU A 15 8.11 -4.98 -2.89
C GLU A 15 9.56 -4.87 -3.38
N TRP A 16 10.47 -4.54 -2.47
CA TRP A 16 11.89 -4.48 -2.78
C TRP A 16 12.44 -5.80 -3.33
N ILE A 17 12.09 -6.93 -2.69
CA ILE A 17 12.50 -8.27 -3.16
C ILE A 17 11.96 -8.55 -4.56
N ASN A 18 10.71 -8.20 -4.84
CA ASN A 18 10.11 -8.38 -6.16
C ASN A 18 10.79 -7.51 -7.23
N ASP A 19 11.22 -6.31 -6.88
CA ASP A 19 11.99 -5.46 -7.78
C ASP A 19 13.36 -6.04 -8.10
N ILE A 20 14.10 -6.52 -7.09
CA ILE A 20 15.43 -7.09 -7.34
C ILE A 20 15.37 -8.45 -8.05
N LYS A 21 14.29 -9.23 -7.91
CA LYS A 21 14.10 -10.51 -8.62
C LYS A 21 14.17 -10.39 -10.13
N LYS A 22 13.88 -9.21 -10.70
CA LYS A 22 14.03 -8.92 -12.14
C LYS A 22 15.48 -9.12 -12.62
N TYR A 23 16.45 -9.05 -11.71
CA TYR A 23 17.88 -9.23 -11.99
C TYR A 23 18.40 -10.64 -11.66
N TYR A 24 17.53 -11.60 -11.35
CA TYR A 24 17.92 -12.95 -10.91
C TYR A 24 18.98 -13.58 -11.82
N ASN A 25 18.69 -13.71 -13.11
CA ASN A 25 19.60 -14.35 -14.08
C ASN A 25 20.96 -13.66 -14.17
N MET A 26 21.01 -12.34 -13.94
CA MET A 26 22.24 -11.56 -14.01
C MET A 26 23.13 -11.80 -12.78
N TRP A 27 22.53 -11.90 -11.59
CA TRP A 27 23.28 -12.07 -10.35
C TRP A 27 23.50 -13.52 -9.97
N GLU A 28 22.71 -14.46 -10.46
CA GLU A 28 22.87 -15.86 -10.09
C GLU A 28 24.22 -16.42 -10.56
N ASN A 29 24.64 -16.02 -11.77
CA ASN A 29 25.90 -16.47 -12.36
C ASN A 29 27.10 -15.54 -12.02
N ASN A 30 26.90 -14.50 -11.22
CA ASN A 30 27.90 -13.47 -10.92
C ASN A 30 27.89 -13.13 -9.42
N TYR A 31 28.87 -12.34 -8.93
CA TYR A 31 28.81 -11.72 -7.60
C TYR A 31 28.54 -12.67 -6.40
N GLY A 32 28.83 -13.96 -6.53
CA GLY A 32 28.57 -14.97 -5.49
C GLY A 32 27.10 -15.40 -5.37
N GLY A 33 26.26 -15.14 -6.38
CA GLY A 33 24.87 -15.56 -6.44
C GLY A 33 23.87 -14.46 -6.08
N PHE A 34 22.59 -14.70 -6.39
CA PHE A 34 21.53 -13.71 -6.22
C PHE A 34 21.40 -13.21 -4.77
N LEU A 35 21.38 -14.14 -3.81
CA LEU A 35 21.19 -13.81 -2.40
C LEU A 35 22.35 -12.99 -1.82
N ASN A 36 23.59 -13.33 -2.17
CA ASN A 36 24.76 -12.58 -1.69
C ASN A 36 24.79 -11.17 -2.27
N THR A 37 24.40 -11.02 -3.53
CA THR A 37 24.20 -9.70 -4.14
C THR A 37 23.10 -8.91 -3.44
N ALA A 38 21.95 -9.52 -3.19
CA ALA A 38 20.84 -8.87 -2.46
C ALA A 38 21.27 -8.38 -1.07
N LYS A 39 22.02 -9.19 -0.32
CA LYS A 39 22.58 -8.80 0.99
C LYS A 39 23.47 -7.56 0.90
N SER A 40 24.30 -7.48 -0.15
CA SER A 40 25.21 -6.33 -0.36
C SER A 40 24.50 -5.01 -0.70
N LEU A 41 23.23 -5.08 -1.13
CA LEU A 41 22.41 -3.91 -1.46
C LEU A 41 21.64 -3.35 -0.25
N ILE A 42 21.73 -4.00 0.91
CA ILE A 42 21.10 -3.53 2.14
C ILE A 42 21.98 -2.45 2.77
N ASN A 43 21.34 -1.40 3.26
CA ASN A 43 22.01 -0.31 3.95
C ASN A 43 22.79 -0.88 5.15
N PRO A 44 24.11 -0.59 5.28
CA PRO A 44 24.94 -1.12 6.37
C PRO A 44 24.45 -0.79 7.79
N THR A 45 23.58 0.21 7.95
CA THR A 45 22.95 0.49 9.25
C THR A 45 21.98 -0.60 9.71
N ILE A 46 21.45 -1.40 8.78
CA ILE A 46 20.57 -2.54 9.03
C ILE A 46 21.43 -3.78 9.22
N LYS A 47 21.50 -4.28 10.46
CA LYS A 47 22.37 -5.41 10.80
C LYS A 47 21.69 -6.72 10.43
N LEU A 48 22.32 -7.48 9.54
CA LEU A 48 21.88 -8.82 9.19
C LEU A 48 22.52 -9.86 10.13
N PRO A 49 21.77 -10.89 10.58
CA PRO A 49 22.36 -12.05 11.22
C PRO A 49 23.27 -12.82 10.26
N THR A 50 24.18 -13.62 10.81
CA THR A 50 25.16 -14.39 10.03
C THR A 50 24.50 -15.42 9.11
N GLU A 51 23.42 -16.06 9.55
CA GLU A 51 22.73 -17.11 8.80
C GLU A 51 21.45 -16.60 8.13
N ILE A 52 21.57 -16.29 6.84
CA ILE A 52 20.44 -16.07 5.92
C ILE A 52 20.74 -16.87 4.66
N ASN A 53 19.96 -17.92 4.39
CA ASN A 53 20.21 -18.87 3.30
C ASN A 53 19.18 -18.79 2.17
N ASP A 54 18.11 -18.00 2.33
CA ASP A 54 17.08 -17.79 1.31
C ASP A 54 16.46 -16.37 1.42
N LEU A 55 15.62 -16.03 0.44
CA LEU A 55 14.96 -14.72 0.36
C LEU A 55 13.82 -14.55 1.37
N GLU A 56 13.22 -15.65 1.83
CA GLU A 56 12.16 -15.62 2.82
C GLU A 56 12.72 -15.22 4.19
N LYS A 57 13.82 -15.83 4.62
CA LYS A 57 14.54 -15.41 5.82
C LYS A 57 15.08 -13.99 5.69
N LEU A 58 15.55 -13.60 4.50
CA LEU A 58 15.98 -12.22 4.28
C LEU A 58 14.81 -11.25 4.49
N ARG A 59 13.65 -11.50 3.87
CA ARG A 59 12.43 -10.72 4.05
C ARG A 59 12.07 -10.61 5.53
N ASP A 60 12.05 -11.72 6.24
CA ASP A 60 11.61 -11.78 7.63
C ASP A 60 12.59 -11.02 8.55
N VAL A 61 13.90 -11.07 8.27
CA VAL A 61 14.91 -10.24 8.94
C VAL A 61 14.64 -8.76 8.69
N LEU A 62 14.40 -8.37 7.42
CA LEU A 62 14.11 -6.97 7.07
C LEU A 62 12.82 -6.47 7.74
N LYS A 63 11.78 -7.30 7.81
CA LYS A 63 10.52 -6.98 8.52
C LYS A 63 10.68 -6.86 10.04
N LYS A 64 11.68 -7.51 10.63
CA LYS A 64 11.98 -7.40 12.07
C LYS A 64 12.83 -6.19 12.41
N ASP A 65 13.47 -5.55 11.43
CA ASP A 65 14.27 -4.35 11.67
C ASP A 65 13.41 -3.16 12.12
N ILE A 66 14.00 -2.29 12.95
CA ILE A 66 13.31 -1.10 13.47
C ILE A 66 12.92 -0.12 12.37
N SER A 67 13.70 -0.04 11.28
CA SER A 67 13.42 0.85 10.15
C SER A 67 12.11 0.47 9.46
N PHE A 68 11.86 -0.84 9.27
CA PHE A 68 10.58 -1.30 8.73
C PHE A 68 9.41 -1.03 9.68
N THR A 69 9.62 -1.19 10.99
CA THR A 69 8.60 -0.84 12.00
C THR A 69 8.23 0.65 11.91
N VAL A 70 9.22 1.55 11.75
CA VAL A 70 9.00 2.98 11.56
C VAL A 70 8.27 3.28 10.25
N PHE A 71 8.68 2.65 9.14
CA PHE A 71 8.02 2.76 7.83
C PHE A 71 6.55 2.33 7.91
N LYS A 72 6.28 1.15 8.47
CA LYS A 72 4.92 0.61 8.65
C LYS A 72 4.03 1.57 9.45
N ASN A 73 4.53 2.03 10.60
CA ASN A 73 3.81 2.95 11.46
C ASN A 73 3.59 4.33 10.80
N SER A 74 4.54 4.79 9.98
CA SER A 74 4.39 6.02 9.19
C SER A 74 3.27 5.91 8.18
N ASN A 75 3.22 4.81 7.41
CA ASN A 75 2.13 4.54 6.47
C ASN A 75 0.77 4.41 7.19
N LYS A 76 0.73 3.77 8.37
CA LYS A 76 -0.49 3.69 9.18
C LYS A 76 -1.00 5.07 9.63
N ARG A 77 -0.12 5.98 10.04
CA ARG A 77 -0.50 7.37 10.38
C ARG A 77 -1.01 8.13 9.16
N LYS A 78 -0.35 7.97 8.01
CA LYS A 78 -0.83 8.55 6.73
C LYS A 78 -2.22 8.03 6.39
N LEU A 79 -2.45 6.72 6.50
CA LEU A 79 -3.75 6.07 6.27
C LEU A 79 -4.84 6.65 7.19
N GLN A 80 -4.52 6.86 8.47
CA GLN A 80 -5.42 7.46 9.46
C GLN A 80 -5.79 8.93 9.17
N SER A 81 -4.94 9.64 8.44
CA SER A 81 -5.12 11.04 8.05
C SER A 81 -5.59 11.21 6.61
N LEU A 82 -5.70 10.12 5.85
CA LEU A 82 -6.09 10.17 4.45
C LEU A 82 -7.53 10.69 4.36
N LYS A 83 -7.74 11.63 3.45
CA LYS A 83 -9.05 12.23 3.17
C LYS A 83 -9.41 11.97 1.72
N TYR A 84 -10.62 11.51 1.49
CA TYR A 84 -11.21 11.55 0.17
C TYR A 84 -11.51 13.01 -0.17
N LYS A 85 -11.21 13.40 -1.40
CA LYS A 85 -11.63 14.68 -1.95
C LYS A 85 -12.55 14.36 -3.11
N TYR A 86 -13.72 14.96 -3.08
CA TYR A 86 -14.72 14.69 -4.10
C TYR A 86 -14.32 15.34 -5.44
N GLU A 87 -14.63 14.68 -6.55
CA GLU A 87 -14.16 15.09 -7.89
C GLU A 87 -14.59 16.51 -8.27
N ARG A 88 -15.81 16.94 -7.89
CA ARG A 88 -16.26 18.32 -8.14
C ARG A 88 -15.47 19.38 -7.39
N ASP A 89 -14.91 19.01 -6.25
CA ASP A 89 -14.04 19.92 -5.49
C ASP A 89 -12.61 19.90 -6.03
N GLY A 90 -12.36 19.20 -7.15
CA GLY A 90 -11.05 18.95 -7.73
C GLY A 90 -10.31 17.80 -7.06
N GLY A 91 -11.05 16.77 -6.66
CA GLY A 91 -10.52 15.48 -6.23
C GLY A 91 -10.22 14.53 -7.38
N ASP A 92 -9.62 13.39 -7.06
CA ASP A 92 -9.28 12.33 -8.02
C ASP A 92 -9.49 10.98 -7.33
N THR A 93 -10.58 10.30 -7.70
CA THR A 93 -11.00 9.03 -7.10
C THR A 93 -9.96 7.93 -7.32
N LEU A 94 -9.39 7.85 -8.53
CA LEU A 94 -8.38 6.85 -8.88
C LEU A 94 -7.11 7.03 -8.05
N LYS A 95 -6.63 8.27 -7.93
CA LYS A 95 -5.44 8.59 -7.14
C LYS A 95 -5.66 8.34 -5.66
N PHE A 96 -6.85 8.68 -5.14
CA PHE A 96 -7.23 8.37 -3.76
C PHE A 96 -7.19 6.86 -3.50
N PHE A 97 -7.76 6.03 -4.38
CA PHE A 97 -7.73 4.58 -4.20
C PHE A 97 -6.35 3.96 -4.33
N THR A 98 -5.53 4.48 -5.23
CA THR A 98 -4.13 4.04 -5.37
C THR A 98 -3.37 4.32 -4.08
N GLU A 99 -3.50 5.55 -3.54
CA GLU A 99 -2.87 5.91 -2.27
C GLU A 99 -3.42 5.06 -1.11
N PHE A 100 -4.74 4.90 -1.01
CA PHE A 100 -5.37 4.10 0.04
C PHE A 100 -4.89 2.64 0.05
N ARG A 101 -4.86 2.00 -1.13
CA ARG A 101 -4.35 0.62 -1.30
C ARG A 101 -2.87 0.52 -0.89
N ASN A 102 -2.04 1.43 -1.38
CA ASN A 102 -0.61 1.44 -1.08
C ASN A 102 -0.35 1.65 0.41
N LEU A 103 -1.08 2.57 1.04
CA LEU A 103 -0.98 2.80 2.47
C LEU A 103 -1.41 1.58 3.28
N CYS A 104 -2.51 0.91 2.92
CA CYS A 104 -2.94 -0.33 3.58
C CYS A 104 -1.91 -1.45 3.45
N TYR A 105 -1.34 -1.64 2.25
CA TYR A 105 -0.30 -2.65 2.01
C TYR A 105 0.95 -2.35 2.84
N ASN A 106 1.46 -1.11 2.75
CA ASN A 106 2.67 -0.69 3.46
C ASN A 106 2.51 -0.64 4.98
N SER A 107 1.29 -0.45 5.49
CA SER A 107 0.99 -0.53 6.91
C SER A 107 0.70 -1.96 7.41
N GLU A 108 0.73 -2.96 6.52
CA GLU A 108 0.25 -4.33 6.75
C GLU A 108 -1.18 -4.37 7.33
N THR A 109 -2.03 -3.42 6.94
CA THR A 109 -3.45 -3.36 7.31
C THR A 109 -4.24 -4.27 6.38
N ASN A 110 -4.18 -5.57 6.66
CA ASN A 110 -4.78 -6.62 5.83
C ASN A 110 -6.21 -6.99 6.24
N ASP A 111 -6.61 -6.67 7.48
CA ASP A 111 -7.96 -6.94 7.96
C ASP A 111 -8.98 -6.02 7.27
N ILE A 112 -9.99 -6.62 6.64
CA ILE A 112 -10.99 -5.88 5.88
C ILE A 112 -11.81 -4.95 6.76
N GLU A 113 -12.10 -5.32 8.00
CA GLU A 113 -12.85 -4.47 8.94
C GLU A 113 -12.03 -3.26 9.40
N GLU A 114 -10.70 -3.40 9.54
CA GLU A 114 -9.80 -2.28 9.79
C GLU A 114 -9.71 -1.35 8.56
N GLN A 115 -9.56 -1.89 7.35
CA GLN A 115 -9.55 -1.12 6.09
C GLN A 115 -10.83 -0.30 5.94
N LYS A 116 -11.99 -0.95 6.11
CA LYS A 116 -13.32 -0.36 6.15
C LYS A 116 -13.42 0.84 7.10
N LYS A 117 -12.87 0.74 8.31
CA LYS A 117 -12.87 1.85 9.29
C LYS A 117 -12.04 3.04 8.81
N TYR A 118 -10.84 2.80 8.26
CA TYR A 118 -10.02 3.88 7.71
C TYR A 118 -10.68 4.52 6.50
N PHE A 119 -11.27 3.70 5.62
CA PHE A 119 -12.00 4.19 4.47
C PHE A 119 -13.17 5.08 4.89
N PHE A 120 -14.03 4.60 5.78
CA PHE A 120 -15.15 5.38 6.31
C PHE A 120 -14.70 6.72 6.89
N LYS A 121 -13.64 6.72 7.71
CA LYS A 121 -13.07 7.95 8.29
C LYS A 121 -12.59 8.94 7.23
N SER A 122 -12.06 8.46 6.12
CA SER A 122 -11.59 9.32 5.02
C SER A 122 -12.72 10.06 4.30
N LEU A 123 -13.96 9.59 4.43
CA LEU A 123 -15.16 10.18 3.82
C LEU A 123 -15.83 11.25 4.70
N ASN A 124 -15.31 11.54 5.89
CA ASN A 124 -15.99 12.32 6.94
C ASN A 124 -16.54 13.68 6.50
N ASP A 125 -15.98 14.28 5.45
CA ASP A 125 -16.38 15.61 4.97
C ASP A 125 -17.60 15.55 4.01
N TYR A 126 -18.11 14.37 3.64
CA TYR A 126 -19.18 14.21 2.65
C TYR A 126 -20.33 13.28 3.11
N SER A 127 -21.43 13.88 3.55
CA SER A 127 -22.60 13.17 4.11
C SER A 127 -23.25 12.17 3.15
N TYR A 128 -23.31 12.48 1.85
CA TYR A 128 -23.85 11.58 0.82
C TYR A 128 -23.02 10.28 0.74
N PHE A 129 -21.70 10.40 0.56
CA PHE A 129 -20.80 9.25 0.44
C PHE A 129 -20.80 8.41 1.72
N LEU A 130 -20.77 9.03 2.90
CA LEU A 130 -20.88 8.33 4.18
C LEU A 130 -22.17 7.50 4.25
N THR A 131 -23.31 8.12 3.89
CA THR A 131 -24.62 7.49 3.99
C THR A 131 -24.74 6.30 3.03
N GLU A 132 -24.36 6.48 1.77
CA GLU A 132 -24.41 5.41 0.77
C GLU A 132 -23.42 4.28 1.07
N PHE A 133 -22.21 4.63 1.51
CA PHE A 133 -21.22 3.62 1.87
C PHE A 133 -21.69 2.79 3.07
N CYS A 134 -22.22 3.39 4.13
CA CYS A 134 -22.77 2.68 5.28
C CYS A 134 -23.84 1.63 4.91
N LYS A 135 -24.66 1.90 3.88
CA LYS A 135 -25.69 0.96 3.42
C LYS A 135 -25.09 -0.31 2.79
N ARG A 136 -23.96 -0.17 2.10
CA ARG A 136 -23.29 -1.24 1.31
C ARG A 136 -22.20 -1.98 2.10
N MET A 137 -21.58 -1.30 3.07
CA MET A 137 -20.40 -1.74 3.81
C MET A 137 -20.50 -3.12 4.49
N LYS A 138 -21.71 -3.55 4.86
CA LYS A 138 -21.94 -4.84 5.55
C LYS A 138 -21.54 -6.05 4.72
N ASN A 139 -21.67 -5.97 3.39
CA ASN A 139 -21.46 -7.11 2.49
C ASN A 139 -20.06 -7.15 1.87
N ILE A 140 -19.21 -6.16 2.18
CA ILE A 140 -17.87 -6.02 1.60
C ILE A 140 -16.90 -6.94 2.36
N ASN A 141 -16.29 -7.90 1.69
CA ASN A 141 -15.37 -8.87 2.28
C ASN A 141 -13.93 -8.72 1.79
N SER A 142 -13.69 -7.82 0.85
CA SER A 142 -12.36 -7.57 0.27
C SER A 142 -12.15 -6.10 -0.11
N MET A 143 -10.89 -5.71 -0.30
CA MET A 143 -10.51 -4.40 -0.82
C MET A 143 -11.10 -4.15 -2.22
N ASP A 144 -11.18 -5.19 -3.05
CA ASP A 144 -11.69 -5.05 -4.42
C ASP A 144 -13.20 -4.80 -4.43
N GLU A 145 -13.94 -5.49 -3.57
CA GLU A 145 -15.37 -5.21 -3.34
C GLU A 145 -15.58 -3.80 -2.77
N LEU A 146 -14.73 -3.36 -1.84
CA LEU A 146 -14.78 -2.01 -1.27
C LEU A 146 -14.70 -0.95 -2.36
N ILE A 147 -13.70 -1.09 -3.24
CA ILE A 147 -13.45 -0.13 -4.32
C ILE A 147 -14.59 -0.15 -5.33
N LYS A 148 -15.04 -1.34 -5.71
CA LYS A 148 -16.16 -1.49 -6.64
C LYS A 148 -17.44 -0.84 -6.12
N GLU A 149 -17.81 -1.12 -4.87
CA GLU A 149 -19.01 -0.54 -4.26
C GLU A 149 -18.94 0.99 -4.19
N PHE A 150 -17.79 1.55 -3.84
CA PHE A 150 -17.65 3.00 -3.76
C PHE A 150 -17.59 3.68 -5.13
N GLU A 151 -16.97 3.05 -6.13
CA GLU A 151 -17.00 3.54 -7.52
C GLU A 151 -18.45 3.65 -8.03
N GLU A 152 -19.32 2.69 -7.72
CA GLU A 152 -20.74 2.78 -8.03
C GLU A 152 -21.42 3.97 -7.33
N ILE A 153 -21.03 4.30 -6.09
CA ILE A 153 -21.55 5.48 -5.38
C ILE A 153 -21.13 6.76 -6.11
N VAL A 154 -19.85 6.88 -6.50
CA VAL A 154 -19.31 8.03 -7.25
C VAL A 154 -20.04 8.20 -8.59
N MET A 155 -20.29 7.10 -9.30
CA MET A 155 -21.04 7.11 -10.56
C MET A 155 -22.51 7.54 -10.39
N ASN A 156 -23.19 7.03 -9.36
CA ASN A 156 -24.58 7.39 -9.08
C ASN A 156 -24.74 8.86 -8.73
N GLU A 157 -23.83 9.38 -7.91
CA GLU A 157 -23.78 10.78 -7.54
C GLU A 157 -23.61 11.66 -8.81
N SER A 158 -22.68 11.29 -9.68
CA SER A 158 -22.41 12.03 -10.93
C SER A 158 -23.63 12.09 -11.83
N ASN A 159 -24.43 11.02 -11.86
CA ASN A 159 -25.68 10.98 -12.62
C ASN A 159 -26.75 11.89 -12.01
N ILE A 160 -26.94 11.88 -10.69
CA ILE A 160 -27.95 12.71 -10.00
C ILE A 160 -27.79 14.19 -10.36
N ILE A 161 -26.55 14.71 -10.39
CA ILE A 161 -26.33 16.14 -10.67
C ILE A 161 -26.59 16.52 -12.12
N ARG A 162 -26.32 15.63 -13.07
CA ARG A 162 -26.64 15.89 -14.49
C ARG A 162 -28.15 16.05 -14.69
N TYR A 163 -28.98 15.38 -13.89
CA TYR A 163 -30.43 15.47 -13.97
C TYR A 163 -31.05 16.51 -13.01
N GLY A 164 -30.33 16.95 -11.97
CA GLY A 164 -30.78 17.99 -11.03
C GLY A 164 -30.40 19.42 -11.41
N SER A 165 -29.63 19.60 -12.50
CA SER A 165 -29.27 20.91 -13.05
C SER A 165 -30.23 21.28 -14.19
N THR A 166 -31.49 21.60 -13.85
CA THR A 166 -32.49 22.20 -14.74
C THR A 166 -32.84 23.61 -14.32
#